data_AF-A0A251XD93-F1
#
_entry.id   AF-A0A251XD93-F1
#
_cell.length_a   1.000
_cell.length_b   1.000
_cell.length_c   1.000
_cell.angle_alpha   90.00
_cell.angle_beta   90.00
_cell.angle_gamma   90.00
#
_symmetry.space_group_name_H-M   'P 1'
#
loop_
_entity.id
_entity.type
_entity.pdbx_description
1 polymer ?
#
loop_
_entity_poly.entity_id
_entity_poly.type
_entity_poly.pdbx_seq_one_letter_code
_entity_poly.pdbx_strand_id
1 'polypeptide(L)'
;MQQLPVADDYEIAPETLIDSYVEETAELFAAPLAPLRWVYTPLHGVGWETAARVFDAVGVDAPVVVAAQADPDPDFPTVDFPNPEEPGALDLAFEAAVRSDAELIIANDPDADRLAVAIADEHGAWRRLSGNEVGMLLGLGIAERYAADGNTGTFASSLVSSPRSRSSPGSWASATARRSRASSGSAACRISSTATRRRSATWSRPGSRATRTASPPPSPCSTA
;
A
#
# COMPACT_ATOMS: atom_id res chain seq x y z
N MET A 1 39.80 12.95 -5.56
CA MET A 1 38.39 13.18 -5.94
C MET A 1 38.41 14.11 -7.14
N GLN A 2 38.01 13.64 -8.33
CA GLN A 2 38.00 14.46 -9.54
C GLN A 2 36.82 15.44 -9.40
N GLN A 3 37.08 16.75 -9.41
CA GLN A 3 36.01 17.75 -9.44
C GLN A 3 35.31 17.63 -10.80
N LEU A 4 34.07 17.14 -10.79
CA LEU A 4 33.21 17.18 -11.96
C LEU A 4 32.78 18.64 -12.18
N PRO A 5 32.76 19.14 -13.43
CA PRO A 5 32.23 20.45 -13.71
C PRO A 5 30.75 20.50 -13.34
N VAL A 6 30.40 21.43 -12.46
CA VAL A 6 29.00 21.72 -12.09
C VAL A 6 28.50 22.80 -13.05
N ALA A 7 27.30 22.61 -13.59
CA ALA A 7 26.65 23.60 -14.43
C ALA A 7 26.16 24.77 -13.55
N ASP A 8 26.47 26.00 -13.97
CA ASP A 8 26.04 27.21 -13.27
C ASP A 8 24.75 27.80 -13.88
N ASP A 9 24.29 27.25 -15.01
CA ASP A 9 23.09 27.65 -15.73
C ASP A 9 21.89 26.79 -15.32
N TYR A 10 21.27 27.16 -14.19
CA TYR A 10 19.99 26.59 -13.76
C TYR A 10 18.95 27.68 -13.51
N GLU A 11 17.69 27.32 -13.69
CA GLU A 11 16.54 28.15 -13.30
C GLU A 11 15.91 27.56 -12.05
N ILE A 12 15.55 28.43 -11.10
CA ILE A 12 14.82 28.02 -9.91
C ILE A 12 13.34 27.97 -10.26
N ALA A 13 12.72 26.80 -10.10
CA ALA A 13 11.29 26.65 -10.30
C ALA A 13 10.52 27.53 -9.28
N PRO A 14 9.42 28.17 -9.70
CA PRO A 14 8.61 28.95 -8.77
C PRO A 14 7.88 28.02 -7.79
N GLU A 15 7.62 28.51 -6.57
CA GLU A 15 6.91 27.79 -5.51
C GLU A 15 5.52 27.30 -5.96
N THR A 16 4.89 28.04 -6.87
CA THR A 16 3.59 27.66 -7.47
C THR A 16 3.60 26.28 -8.11
N LEU A 17 4.76 25.79 -8.57
CA LEU A 17 4.87 24.43 -9.11
C LEU A 17 4.68 23.37 -8.01
N ILE A 18 5.24 23.61 -6.82
CA ILE A 18 5.07 22.73 -5.66
C ILE A 18 3.63 22.81 -5.16
N ASP A 19 3.05 24.02 -5.11
CA ASP A 19 1.64 24.22 -4.77
C ASP A 19 0.72 23.36 -5.67
N SER A 20 0.87 23.47 -6.99
CA SER A 20 0.07 22.68 -7.94
C SER A 20 0.31 21.18 -7.80
N TYR A 21 1.56 20.75 -7.56
CA TYR A 21 1.86 19.34 -7.30
C TYR A 21 1.11 18.81 -6.08
N VAL A 22 1.10 19.57 -4.98
CA VAL A 22 0.40 19.20 -3.74
C VAL A 22 -1.11 19.08 -3.98
N GLU A 23 -1.71 20.08 -4.62
CA GLU A 23 -3.14 20.12 -4.92
C GLU A 23 -3.56 18.94 -5.82
N GLU A 24 -2.91 18.77 -6.98
CA GLU A 24 -3.24 17.69 -7.92
C GLU A 24 -3.02 16.31 -7.31
N THR A 25 -1.98 16.13 -6.49
CA THR A 25 -1.72 14.85 -5.82
C THR A 25 -2.80 14.54 -4.79
N ALA A 26 -3.25 15.53 -4.03
CA ALA A 26 -4.31 15.35 -3.03
C ALA A 26 -5.65 14.95 -3.69
N GLU A 27 -5.96 15.48 -4.87
CA GLU A 27 -7.17 15.14 -5.63
C GLU A 27 -7.23 13.67 -6.07
N LEU A 28 -6.08 12.99 -6.19
CA LEU A 28 -6.04 11.55 -6.53
C LEU A 28 -6.57 10.66 -5.39
N PHE A 29 -6.72 11.21 -4.19
CA PHE A 29 -7.22 10.48 -3.02
C PHE A 29 -8.75 10.45 -2.98
N ALA A 30 -9.34 9.34 -3.44
CA ALA A 30 -10.79 9.17 -3.52
C ALA A 30 -11.39 8.24 -2.45
N ALA A 31 -10.60 7.76 -1.48
CA ALA A 31 -11.02 6.77 -0.49
C ALA A 31 -11.41 7.44 0.84
N PRO A 32 -12.36 6.86 1.61
CA PRO A 32 -12.58 7.30 2.97
C PRO A 32 -11.32 7.05 3.81
N LEU A 33 -10.91 8.05 4.58
CA LEU A 33 -9.80 7.95 5.51
C LEU A 33 -10.17 7.03 6.68
N ALA A 34 -9.26 6.12 7.00
CA ALA A 34 -9.30 5.38 8.26
C ALA A 34 -8.18 5.92 9.15
N PRO A 35 -8.42 6.06 10.47
CA PRO A 35 -7.35 6.42 11.41
C PRO A 35 -6.19 5.44 11.26
N LEU A 36 -4.97 5.96 11.19
CA LEU A 36 -3.76 5.16 10.97
C LEU A 36 -2.63 5.74 11.80
N ARG A 37 -1.96 4.89 12.58
CA ARG A 37 -0.67 5.25 13.20
C ARG A 37 0.44 4.75 12.32
N TRP A 38 1.30 5.67 11.88
CA TRP A 38 2.34 5.34 10.92
C TRP A 38 3.57 6.20 11.13
N VAL A 39 4.69 5.70 10.63
CA VAL A 39 5.99 6.36 10.70
C VAL A 39 6.42 6.77 9.31
N TYR A 40 7.08 7.92 9.23
CA TYR A 40 7.65 8.45 8.01
C TYR A 40 9.13 8.80 8.20
N THR A 41 9.97 8.48 7.20
CA THR A 41 11.35 8.99 7.14
C THR A 41 11.70 9.40 5.70
N PRO A 42 12.27 10.61 5.49
CA PRO A 42 12.79 11.02 4.20
C PRO A 42 14.28 10.64 4.01
N LEU A 43 14.90 9.95 4.98
CA LEU A 43 16.32 9.58 4.97
C LEU A 43 17.28 10.76 4.67
N HIS A 44 17.09 11.88 5.37
CA HIS A 44 17.80 13.14 5.11
C HIS A 44 17.56 13.73 3.70
N GLY A 45 16.43 13.37 3.11
CA GLY A 45 15.99 13.84 1.81
C GLY A 45 15.22 15.14 1.83
N VAL A 46 15.03 15.68 0.63
CA VAL A 46 14.30 16.94 0.41
C VAL A 46 12.77 16.76 0.36
N GLY A 47 12.28 15.51 0.36
CA GLY A 47 10.87 15.21 0.12
C GLY A 47 9.91 15.52 1.27
N TRP A 48 10.39 15.70 2.51
CA TRP A 48 9.52 15.77 3.69
C TRP A 48 8.56 16.97 3.64
N GLU A 49 9.04 18.17 3.30
CA GLU A 49 8.20 19.36 3.26
C GLU A 49 7.01 19.20 2.30
N THR A 50 7.28 18.75 1.07
CA THR A 50 6.25 18.49 0.07
C THR A 50 5.31 17.37 0.49
N ALA A 51 5.84 16.26 1.01
CA ALA A 51 5.04 15.12 1.46
C ALA A 51 4.10 15.52 2.61
N ALA A 52 4.59 16.27 3.60
CA ALA A 52 3.80 16.75 4.72
C ALA A 52 2.61 17.63 4.26
N ARG A 53 2.84 18.49 3.26
CA ARG A 53 1.77 19.32 2.66
C ARG A 53 0.72 18.48 1.94
N VAL A 54 1.12 17.43 1.23
CA VAL A 54 0.17 16.47 0.62
C VAL A 54 -0.63 15.75 1.70
N PHE A 55 0.02 15.29 2.77
CA PHE A 55 -0.66 14.58 3.86
C PHE A 55 -1.71 15.47 4.54
N ASP A 56 -1.38 16.73 4.80
CA ASP A 56 -2.31 17.72 5.36
C ASP A 56 -3.49 18.02 4.41
N ALA A 57 -3.21 18.22 3.12
CA ALA A 57 -4.23 18.48 2.11
C ALA A 57 -5.20 17.30 1.93
N VAL A 58 -4.71 16.07 2.03
CA VAL A 58 -5.55 14.85 2.00
C VAL A 58 -6.31 14.66 3.31
N GLY A 59 -5.75 15.14 4.44
CA GLY A 59 -6.33 14.99 5.78
C GLY A 59 -5.99 13.66 6.47
N VAL A 60 -4.93 12.96 6.06
CA VAL A 60 -4.44 11.78 6.79
C VAL A 60 -3.87 12.18 8.15
N ASP A 61 -3.93 11.27 9.12
CA ASP A 61 -3.28 11.50 10.42
C ASP A 61 -1.78 11.80 10.22
N ALA A 62 -1.25 12.78 10.95
CA ALA A 62 0.16 13.14 10.85
C ALA A 62 1.06 11.95 11.26
N PRO A 63 2.10 11.62 10.48
CA PRO A 63 2.99 10.52 10.81
C PRO A 63 3.88 10.85 12.00
N VAL A 64 4.37 9.81 12.66
CA VAL A 64 5.54 9.92 13.53
C VAL A 64 6.79 9.99 12.66
N VAL A 65 7.34 11.19 12.51
CA VAL A 65 8.53 11.41 11.70
C VAL A 65 9.78 10.96 12.47
N VAL A 66 10.69 10.27 11.79
CA VAL A 66 12.00 9.93 12.33
C VAL A 66 12.86 11.19 12.43
N ALA A 67 12.82 11.85 13.59
CA ALA A 67 13.46 13.16 13.80
C ALA A 67 14.94 13.22 13.41
N ALA A 68 15.71 12.15 13.64
CA ALA A 68 17.13 12.08 13.30
C ALA A 68 17.41 12.09 11.78
N GLN A 69 16.38 11.83 10.96
CA GLN A 69 16.46 11.75 9.50
C GLN A 69 15.55 12.76 8.80
N ALA A 70 14.90 13.67 9.54
CA ALA A 70 13.84 14.53 9.01
C ALA A 70 14.37 15.70 8.16
N ASP A 71 15.49 16.30 8.58
CA ASP A 71 16.08 17.45 7.90
C ASP A 71 17.05 17.00 6.79
N PRO A 72 17.07 17.70 5.64
CA PRO A 72 18.02 17.42 4.57
C PRO A 72 19.48 17.56 5.03
N ASP A 73 20.28 16.51 4.80
CA ASP A 73 21.69 16.46 5.18
C ASP A 73 22.49 15.66 4.13
N PRO A 74 23.38 16.31 3.35
CA PRO A 74 24.14 15.64 2.29
C PRO A 74 25.20 14.66 2.80
N ASP A 75 25.54 14.69 4.10
CA ASP A 75 26.50 13.77 4.71
C ASP A 75 25.83 12.46 5.19
N PHE A 76 24.50 12.38 5.16
CA PHE A 76 23.69 11.20 5.54
C PHE A 76 24.16 10.51 6.83
N PRO A 77 24.28 11.23 7.96
CA PRO A 77 25.05 10.78 9.13
C PRO A 77 24.49 9.55 9.85
N THR A 78 23.25 9.14 9.53
CA THR A 78 22.57 8.02 10.19
C THR A 78 22.61 6.71 9.39
N VAL A 79 23.09 6.73 8.14
CA VAL A 79 23.04 5.57 7.24
C VAL A 79 24.33 5.44 6.45
N ASP A 80 24.78 4.20 6.21
CA ASP A 80 25.96 3.94 5.37
C ASP A 80 25.69 4.28 3.89
N PHE A 81 24.44 4.07 3.46
CA PHE A 81 23.99 4.37 2.11
C PHE A 81 22.52 4.81 2.12
N PRO A 82 22.17 6.00 1.58
CA PRO A 82 20.85 6.60 1.76
C PRO A 82 19.84 6.05 0.73
N ASN A 83 19.46 4.79 0.90
CA ASN A 83 18.45 4.11 0.10
C ASN A 83 17.66 3.19 1.02
N PRO A 84 16.33 3.30 1.10
CA PRO A 84 15.52 2.59 2.09
C PRO A 84 15.47 1.07 1.89
N GLU A 85 15.99 0.58 0.76
CA GLU A 85 16.15 -0.84 0.48
C GLU A 85 17.39 -1.47 1.16
N GLU A 86 18.35 -0.64 1.59
CA GLU A 86 19.62 -1.08 2.17
C GLU A 86 19.47 -1.58 3.61
N PRO A 87 20.26 -2.58 4.03
CA PRO A 87 20.34 -2.99 5.42
C PRO A 87 20.71 -1.80 6.33
N GLY A 88 19.98 -1.64 7.44
CA GLY A 88 20.22 -0.57 8.43
C GLY A 88 19.52 0.76 8.14
N ALA A 89 19.11 1.03 6.89
CA ALA A 89 18.50 2.31 6.53
C ALA A 89 17.17 2.59 7.28
N LEU A 90 16.42 1.54 7.62
CA LEU A 90 15.12 1.63 8.28
C LEU A 90 15.15 1.35 9.79
N ASP A 91 16.32 1.12 10.40
CA ASP A 91 16.40 0.71 11.81
C ASP A 91 15.77 1.77 12.74
N LEU A 92 16.08 3.05 12.51
CA LEU A 92 15.48 4.16 13.26
C LEU A 92 13.95 4.26 13.04
N ALA A 93 13.47 3.91 11.85
CA ALA A 93 12.04 3.88 11.55
C ALA A 93 11.35 2.71 12.28
N PHE A 94 11.99 1.54 12.35
CA PHE A 94 11.48 0.41 13.14
C PHE A 94 11.41 0.76 14.63
N GLU A 95 12.43 1.42 15.18
CA GLU A 95 12.42 1.88 16.57
C GLU A 95 11.31 2.92 16.83
N ALA A 96 11.11 3.86 15.91
CA ALA A 96 10.01 4.82 15.99
C ALA A 96 8.65 4.12 15.94
N ALA A 97 8.50 3.10 15.09
CA ALA A 97 7.26 2.38 14.91
C ALA A 97 6.90 1.54 16.14
N VAL A 98 7.86 0.86 16.76
CA VAL A 98 7.67 0.15 18.03
C VAL A 98 7.28 1.11 19.15
N ARG A 99 7.93 2.27 19.27
CA ARG A 99 7.63 3.25 20.33
C ARG A 99 6.26 3.92 20.19
N SER A 100 5.80 4.10 18.97
CA SER A 100 4.52 4.76 18.66
C SER A 100 3.36 3.81 18.43
N ASP A 101 3.62 2.49 18.48
CA ASP A 101 2.65 1.44 18.15
C ASP A 101 2.04 1.68 16.76
N ALA A 102 2.92 1.97 15.80
CA ALA A 102 2.56 2.20 14.41
C ALA A 102 2.24 0.89 13.68
N GLU A 103 1.42 0.99 12.64
CA GLU A 103 0.96 -0.13 11.80
C GLU A 103 1.65 -0.14 10.43
N LEU A 104 2.25 0.99 10.04
CA LEU A 104 2.87 1.21 8.75
C LEU A 104 4.12 2.08 8.89
N ILE A 105 5.15 1.75 8.12
CA ILE A 105 6.29 2.64 7.88
C ILE A 105 6.33 2.97 6.40
N ILE A 106 6.52 4.25 6.11
CA ILE A 106 6.81 4.77 4.78
C ILE A 106 8.18 5.44 4.82
N ALA A 107 9.03 5.11 3.85
CA ALA A 107 10.33 5.73 3.70
C ALA A 107 10.56 6.15 2.25
N ASN A 108 11.08 7.36 2.07
CA ASN A 108 11.58 7.84 0.78
C ASN A 108 13.11 7.86 0.79
N ASP A 109 13.71 7.69 -0.38
CA ASP A 109 15.12 8.03 -0.57
C ASP A 109 15.30 9.56 -0.72
N PRO A 110 16.54 10.08 -0.73
CA PRO A 110 16.78 11.51 -0.54
C PRO A 110 16.17 12.45 -1.59
N ASP A 111 16.01 11.99 -2.83
CA ASP A 111 15.35 12.72 -3.92
C ASP A 111 13.84 12.45 -4.02
N ALA A 112 13.32 11.60 -3.13
CA ALA A 112 11.91 11.25 -2.98
C ALA A 112 11.28 10.57 -4.20
N ASP A 113 12.07 9.95 -5.07
CA ASP A 113 11.57 9.23 -6.25
C ASP A 113 11.35 7.72 -5.99
N ARG A 114 11.88 7.19 -4.88
CA ARG A 114 11.64 5.81 -4.41
C ARG A 114 10.86 5.79 -3.12
N LEU A 115 10.19 4.66 -2.95
CA LEU A 115 9.32 4.36 -1.82
C LEU A 115 9.65 2.96 -1.31
N ALA A 116 9.96 2.88 -0.01
CA ALA A 116 9.86 1.64 0.73
C ALA A 116 8.67 1.69 1.69
N VAL A 117 8.07 0.52 1.87
CA VAL A 117 6.97 0.31 2.81
C VAL A 117 7.35 -0.84 3.72
N ALA A 118 7.13 -0.71 5.02
CA ALA A 118 7.31 -1.80 5.97
C ALA A 118 6.09 -1.97 6.88
N ILE A 119 5.88 -3.22 7.28
CA ILE A 119 4.77 -3.66 8.15
C ILE A 119 5.32 -4.62 9.21
N ALA A 120 4.63 -4.72 10.34
CA ALA A 120 4.87 -5.79 11.29
C ALA A 120 4.35 -7.13 10.75
N ASP A 121 5.07 -8.21 11.03
CA ASP A 121 4.61 -9.57 10.80
C ASP A 121 3.70 -10.08 11.94
N GLU A 122 3.24 -11.32 11.85
CA GLU A 122 2.36 -11.95 12.84
C GLU A 122 3.00 -12.09 14.24
N HIS A 123 4.31 -11.91 14.34
CA HIS A 123 5.10 -11.97 15.56
C HIS A 123 5.52 -10.59 16.07
N GLY A 124 5.07 -9.51 15.40
CA GLY A 124 5.42 -8.14 15.73
C GLY A 124 6.81 -7.71 15.27
N ALA A 125 7.52 -8.53 14.48
CA ALA A 125 8.78 -8.15 13.89
C ALA A 125 8.54 -7.35 12.61
N TRP A 126 9.24 -6.24 12.46
CA TRP A 126 9.10 -5.39 11.28
C TRP A 126 9.81 -5.99 10.08
N ARG A 127 9.12 -6.00 8.94
CA ARG A 127 9.71 -6.37 7.65
C ARG A 127 9.37 -5.32 6.61
N ARG A 128 10.33 -5.04 5.75
CA ARG A 128 10.10 -4.27 4.53
C ARG A 128 9.37 -5.14 3.49
N LEU A 129 8.43 -4.54 2.78
CA LEU A 129 7.83 -5.12 1.59
C LEU A 129 8.83 -5.01 0.43
N SER A 130 8.94 -6.05 -0.39
CA SER A 130 9.70 -5.97 -1.62
C SER A 130 9.05 -5.00 -2.61
N GLY A 131 9.83 -4.41 -3.51
CA GLY A 131 9.29 -3.53 -4.57
C GLY A 131 8.23 -4.22 -5.45
N ASN A 132 8.28 -5.54 -5.60
CA ASN A 132 7.23 -6.29 -6.29
C ASN A 132 5.92 -6.35 -5.48
N GLU A 133 5.99 -6.53 -4.15
CA GLU A 133 4.79 -6.47 -3.29
C GLU A 133 4.15 -5.09 -3.33
N VAL A 134 4.96 -4.03 -3.16
CA VAL A 134 4.48 -2.64 -3.22
C VAL A 134 3.86 -2.33 -4.58
N GLY A 135 4.57 -2.64 -5.68
CA GLY A 135 4.08 -2.40 -7.03
C GLY A 135 2.80 -3.16 -7.37
N MET A 136 2.62 -4.39 -6.84
CA MET A 136 1.37 -5.15 -7.01
C MET A 136 0.21 -4.50 -6.24
N LEU A 137 0.43 -4.07 -5.00
CA LEU A 137 -0.61 -3.43 -4.18
C LEU A 137 -1.09 -2.11 -4.81
N LEU A 138 -0.14 -1.24 -5.21
CA LEU A 138 -0.46 0.02 -5.87
C LEU A 138 -1.13 -0.20 -7.23
N GLY A 139 -0.59 -1.11 -8.04
CA GLY A 139 -1.14 -1.44 -9.36
C GLY A 139 -2.56 -1.99 -9.27
N LEU A 140 -2.84 -2.87 -8.30
CA LEU A 140 -4.18 -3.40 -8.06
C LEU A 140 -5.15 -2.28 -7.65
N GLY A 141 -4.76 -1.42 -6.71
CA GLY A 141 -5.59 -0.31 -6.27
C GLY A 141 -5.96 0.65 -7.42
N ILE A 142 -5.00 0.97 -8.29
CA ILE A 142 -5.24 1.77 -9.49
C ILE A 142 -6.18 1.02 -10.46
N ALA A 143 -5.96 -0.28 -10.69
CA ALA A 143 -6.79 -1.09 -11.58
C ALA A 143 -8.25 -1.11 -11.13
N GLU A 144 -8.49 -1.29 -9.84
CA GLU A 144 -9.82 -1.38 -9.25
C GLU A 144 -10.57 -0.06 -9.38
N ARG A 145 -9.93 1.07 -9.06
CA ARG A 145 -10.52 2.42 -9.22
C ARG A 145 -10.83 2.70 -10.68
N TYR A 146 -9.85 2.50 -11.56
CA TYR A 146 -10.01 2.78 -12.98
C TYR A 146 -11.11 1.91 -13.63
N ALA A 147 -11.24 0.65 -13.22
CA ALA A 147 -12.32 -0.24 -13.67
C ALA A 147 -13.68 0.15 -13.08
N ALA A 148 -13.74 0.66 -11.84
CA ALA A 148 -14.97 1.14 -11.23
C ALA A 148 -15.57 2.34 -11.98
N ASP A 149 -14.71 3.17 -12.58
CA ASP A 149 -15.10 4.28 -13.47
C ASP A 149 -15.53 3.82 -14.88
N GLY A 150 -15.53 2.51 -15.14
CA GLY A 150 -15.88 1.92 -16.42
C GLY A 150 -14.77 1.97 -17.47
N ASN A 151 -13.55 2.35 -17.07
CA ASN A 151 -12.42 2.46 -17.97
C ASN A 151 -11.69 1.10 -18.16
N THR A 152 -10.90 1.00 -19.23
CA THR A 152 -9.99 -0.12 -19.46
C THR A 152 -8.59 0.40 -19.79
N GLY A 153 -7.56 -0.28 -19.29
CA GLY A 153 -6.18 0.20 -19.37
C GLY A 153 -5.16 -0.93 -19.54
N THR A 154 -3.88 -0.55 -19.57
CA THR A 154 -2.74 -1.47 -19.65
C THR A 154 -1.72 -1.10 -18.59
N PHE A 155 -1.20 -2.10 -17.87
CA PHE A 155 -0.07 -1.92 -16.96
C PHE A 155 1.25 -2.16 -17.70
N ALA A 156 2.24 -1.32 -17.41
CA ALA A 156 3.62 -1.52 -17.80
C ALA A 156 4.45 -1.97 -16.59
N SER A 157 5.45 -2.82 -16.83
CA SER A 157 6.43 -3.23 -15.82
C SER A 157 7.80 -3.33 -16.46
N SER A 158 8.86 -3.13 -15.69
CA SER A 158 10.23 -3.40 -16.15
C SER A 158 10.44 -4.90 -16.41
N LEU A 159 11.51 -5.25 -17.14
CA LEU A 159 11.88 -6.66 -17.40
C LEU A 159 12.32 -7.41 -16.14
N VAL A 160 12.86 -6.70 -15.14
CA VAL A 160 13.37 -7.27 -13.89
C VAL A 160 12.32 -7.30 -12.77
N SER A 161 11.16 -6.66 -13.00
CA SER A 161 9.99 -6.82 -12.12
C SER A 161 9.44 -8.25 -12.26
N SER A 162 9.30 -8.95 -11.13
CA SER A 162 8.90 -10.36 -11.16
C SER A 162 7.46 -10.50 -11.68
N PRO A 163 7.14 -11.55 -12.47
CA PRO A 163 5.78 -11.77 -12.97
C PRO A 163 4.76 -12.16 -11.90
N ARG A 164 5.06 -12.03 -10.60
CA ARG A 164 4.17 -12.45 -9.50
C ARG A 164 2.84 -11.70 -9.51
N SER A 165 2.76 -10.57 -10.23
CA SER A 165 1.53 -9.92 -10.70
C SER A 165 0.58 -10.85 -11.49
N ARG A 166 1.03 -12.01 -11.97
CA ARG A 166 0.25 -12.98 -12.78
C ARG A 166 -0.23 -14.22 -12.04
N SER A 167 0.15 -14.50 -10.79
CA SER A 167 -0.16 -15.80 -10.19
C SER A 167 -0.35 -15.78 -8.67
N SER A 168 -1.62 -15.75 -8.24
CA SER A 168 -2.08 -16.36 -6.98
C SER A 168 -3.19 -17.38 -7.29
N PRO A 169 -3.00 -18.67 -6.95
CA PRO A 169 -3.99 -19.72 -7.19
C PRO A 169 -5.03 -19.72 -6.06
N GLY A 170 -6.07 -18.91 -6.23
CA GLY A 170 -7.20 -18.89 -5.30
C GLY A 170 -8.31 -18.01 -5.86
N SER A 171 -9.24 -18.61 -6.60
CA SER A 171 -10.47 -17.99 -7.12
C SER A 171 -10.35 -16.92 -8.22
N TRP A 172 -9.43 -17.08 -9.17
CA TRP A 172 -9.52 -16.36 -10.46
C TRP A 172 -10.19 -17.26 -11.49
N ALA A 173 -11.52 -17.38 -11.42
CA ALA A 173 -12.27 -18.15 -12.39
C ALA A 173 -12.22 -17.46 -13.76
N SER A 174 -11.48 -18.10 -14.68
CA SER A 174 -11.47 -17.93 -16.14
C SER A 174 -10.91 -16.62 -16.73
N ALA A 175 -9.59 -16.44 -16.62
CA ALA A 175 -8.80 -15.75 -17.64
C ALA A 175 -7.94 -16.79 -18.39
N THR A 176 -8.54 -17.50 -19.35
CA THR A 176 -7.79 -18.43 -20.21
C THR A 176 -6.91 -17.61 -21.15
N ALA A 177 -5.61 -17.55 -20.87
CA ALA A 177 -4.61 -16.96 -21.75
C ALA A 177 -4.54 -17.73 -23.08
N ARG A 178 -5.34 -17.33 -24.07
CA ARG A 178 -5.18 -17.83 -25.44
C ARG A 178 -3.99 -17.10 -26.04
N ARG A 179 -2.85 -17.79 -26.17
CA ARG A 179 -1.72 -17.31 -26.99
C ARG A 179 -2.18 -17.26 -28.44
N SER A 180 -2.49 -16.08 -28.96
CA SER A 180 -2.33 -15.83 -30.40
C SER A 180 -0.88 -15.42 -30.62
N ARG A 181 -0.17 -16.17 -31.48
CA ARG A 181 1.11 -15.72 -32.03
C ARG A 181 0.80 -14.57 -32.98
N ALA A 182 1.05 -13.34 -32.55
CA ALA A 182 1.25 -12.21 -33.46
C ALA A 182 2.75 -11.91 -33.48
N SER A 183 3.33 -11.95 -34.68
CA SER A 183 4.68 -11.47 -34.96
C SER A 183 4.79 -9.98 -34.64
N SER A 184 5.93 -9.57 -34.09
CA SER A 184 6.30 -8.24 -33.56
C SER A 184 5.83 -7.96 -32.13
N GLY A 185 6.81 -7.64 -31.27
CA GLY A 185 6.73 -7.75 -29.82
C GLY A 185 6.01 -6.59 -29.16
N SER A 186 4.96 -6.92 -28.41
CA SER A 186 4.62 -6.36 -27.09
C SER A 186 3.47 -7.19 -26.53
N ALA A 187 3.64 -7.78 -25.35
CA ALA A 187 2.64 -8.65 -24.73
C ALA A 187 1.67 -7.83 -23.86
N ALA A 188 0.66 -7.22 -24.48
CA ALA A 188 -0.42 -6.55 -23.76
C ALA A 188 -1.44 -7.58 -23.23
N CYS A 189 -1.69 -7.58 -21.93
CA CYS A 189 -2.78 -8.33 -21.31
C CYS A 189 -4.03 -7.44 -21.29
N ARG A 190 -5.09 -7.81 -22.03
CA ARG A 190 -6.39 -7.13 -21.96
C ARG A 190 -7.25 -7.77 -20.89
N ILE A 191 -7.82 -6.96 -20.01
CA ILE A 191 -8.87 -7.38 -19.08
C ILE A 191 -10.21 -7.02 -19.73
N SER A 192 -11.10 -8.00 -19.91
CA SER A 192 -12.50 -7.77 -20.28
C SER A 192 -13.41 -8.17 -19.12
N SER A 193 -14.25 -7.25 -18.66
CA SER A 193 -15.25 -7.53 -17.63
C SER A 193 -16.48 -8.21 -18.27
N THR A 194 -16.67 -9.51 -18.00
CA THR A 194 -17.97 -10.14 -18.22
C THR A 194 -18.72 -10.12 -16.88
N ALA A 195 -19.81 -9.36 -16.83
CA ALA A 195 -20.65 -9.23 -15.64
C ALA A 195 -21.15 -10.61 -15.18
N THR A 196 -20.68 -11.07 -14.03
CA THR A 196 -21.15 -12.33 -13.45
C THR A 196 -22.43 -12.08 -12.66
N ARG A 197 -23.53 -12.61 -13.21
CA ARG A 197 -24.87 -12.69 -12.63
C ARG A 197 -24.79 -13.29 -11.22
N ARG A 198 -25.16 -12.52 -10.19
CA ARG A 198 -25.27 -13.00 -8.79
C ARG A 198 -26.17 -14.25 -8.77
N ARG A 199 -25.59 -15.40 -8.40
CA ARG A 199 -26.37 -16.53 -7.89
C ARG A 199 -26.45 -16.37 -6.38
N SER A 200 -27.66 -16.09 -5.89
CA SER A 200 -28.01 -16.15 -4.47
C SER A 200 -27.76 -17.57 -3.94
N ALA A 201 -26.85 -17.69 -2.98
CA ALA A 201 -26.68 -18.91 -2.19
C ALA A 201 -27.41 -18.70 -0.85
N THR A 202 -28.55 -19.35 -0.69
CA THR A 202 -29.23 -19.56 0.59
C THR A 202 -28.36 -20.45 1.47
N TRP A 203 -28.04 -19.97 2.67
CA TRP A 203 -27.26 -20.71 3.66
C TRP A 203 -28.21 -21.39 4.64
N SER A 204 -28.24 -22.73 4.64
CA SER A 204 -28.94 -23.53 5.65
C SER A 204 -27.96 -23.85 6.79
N ARG A 205 -28.29 -23.41 8.01
CA ARG A 205 -27.50 -23.70 9.23
C ARG A 205 -27.50 -25.21 9.53
N PRO A 206 -26.38 -25.82 9.95
CA PRO A 206 -26.39 -27.17 10.48
C PRO A 206 -27.10 -27.21 11.83
N GLY A 207 -27.88 -28.26 12.04
CA GLY A 207 -28.91 -28.38 13.06
C GLY A 207 -28.44 -28.23 14.51
N SER A 208 -29.13 -27.36 15.25
CA SER A 208 -29.25 -27.44 16.69
C SER A 208 -30.18 -28.61 17.03
N ARG A 209 -29.64 -29.57 17.79
CA ARG A 209 -30.40 -30.68 18.34
C ARG A 209 -31.37 -30.12 19.39
N ALA A 210 -32.65 -30.12 19.08
CA ALA A 210 -33.71 -29.71 20.00
C ALA A 210 -33.79 -30.68 21.20
N THR A 211 -33.39 -30.21 22.38
CA THR A 211 -33.80 -30.80 23.64
C THR A 211 -35.23 -30.34 23.94
N ARG A 212 -36.17 -31.28 23.81
CA ARG A 212 -37.57 -31.15 24.22
C ARG A 212 -37.63 -30.73 25.69
N THR A 213 -38.27 -29.60 25.95
CA THR A 213 -38.80 -29.26 27.27
C THR A 213 -39.96 -30.21 27.58
N ALA A 214 -39.74 -31.11 28.55
CA ALA A 214 -40.81 -31.86 29.19
C ALA A 214 -41.22 -31.07 30.44
N SER A 215 -42.46 -30.57 30.45
CA SER A 215 -43.09 -30.04 31.65
C SER A 215 -43.17 -31.15 32.72
N PRO A 216 -42.85 -30.87 33.99
CA PRO A 216 -43.14 -31.81 35.07
C PRO A 216 -44.66 -31.92 35.30
N PRO A 217 -45.19 -33.11 35.64
CA PRO A 217 -46.59 -33.29 36.02
C PRO A 217 -46.91 -32.65 37.39
N PRO A 218 -48.18 -32.32 37.66
CA PRO A 218 -48.59 -31.80 38.97
C PRO A 218 -48.43 -32.86 40.09
N SER A 219 -47.94 -32.42 41.24
CA SER A 219 -47.88 -33.19 42.50
C SER A 219 -49.27 -33.39 43.14
N PRO A 220 -49.44 -34.36 44.07
CA PRO A 220 -50.52 -35.35 44.01
C PRO A 220 -51.80 -35.00 44.76
N CYS A 221 -52.81 -35.80 44.41
CA CYS A 221 -54.10 -36.01 45.06
C CYS A 221 -53.97 -36.44 46.54
N SER A 222 -54.76 -35.85 47.44
CA SER A 222 -55.78 -36.57 48.22
C SER A 222 -56.41 -35.65 49.27
N THR A 223 -57.69 -35.38 49.06
CA THR A 223 -58.71 -35.46 50.12
C THR A 223 -59.84 -36.33 49.57
N ALA A 224 -60.14 -37.38 50.33
CA ALA A 224 -61.21 -38.39 50.23
C ALA A 224 -61.05 -39.47 49.14
#